data_AF-A0A7C7T5T5-F1
#
_entry.id   AF-A0A7C7T5T5-F1
#
_cell.length_a   1.000
_cell.length_b   1.000
_cell.length_c   1.000
_cell.angle_alpha   90.00
_cell.angle_beta   90.00
_cell.angle_gamma   90.00
#
_symmetry.space_group_name_H-M   'P 1'
#
loop_
_entity.id
_entity.type
_entity.pdbx_description
1 polymer ?
#
loop_
_entity_poly.entity_id
_entity_poly.type
_entity_poly.pdbx_seq_one_letter_code
_entity_poly.pdbx_strand_id
1 'polypeptide(L)' 'MLAADQVLDQYFLESRCQLIEIAAMLDRYDRANGDGDERLTLLYKALEILSERGAGDNRAEQLLNLFTDPE' A
#
# COMPACT_ATOMS: atom_id res chain seq x y z
N MET A 1 18.90 6.61 14.53
CA MET A 1 18.08 5.60 13.83
C MET A 1 17.35 4.81 14.90
N LEU A 2 16.04 4.58 14.75
CA LEU A 2 15.30 3.71 15.66
C LEU A 2 15.76 2.26 15.47
N ALA A 3 15.73 1.46 16.55
CA ALA A 3 15.84 0.02 16.44
C ALA A 3 14.57 -0.57 15.79
N ALA A 4 14.66 -1.79 15.23
CA ALA A 4 13.56 -2.38 14.46
C ALA A 4 12.27 -2.57 15.29
N ASP A 5 12.42 -2.93 16.56
CA ASP A 5 11.33 -3.03 17.53
C ASP A 5 10.68 -1.67 17.83
N GLN A 6 11.49 -0.62 17.99
CA GLN A 6 11.01 0.74 18.22
C GLN A 6 10.22 1.29 17.02
N VAL A 7 10.60 0.90 15.78
CA VAL A 7 9.81 1.24 14.58
C VAL A 7 8.44 0.58 14.64
N LEU A 8 8.37 -0.70 15.03
CA LEU A 8 7.09 -1.40 15.16
C LEU A 8 6.24 -0.80 16.29
N ASP A 9 6.81 -0.52 17.46
CA ASP A 9 6.09 0.11 18.57
C ASP A 9 5.47 1.45 18.17
N GLN A 10 6.19 2.24 17.38
CA GLN A 10 5.74 3.56 16.97
C GLN A 10 4.66 3.54 15.87
N TYR A 11 4.73 2.62 14.91
CA TYR A 11 3.93 2.69 13.68
C TYR A 11 2.97 1.52 13.45
N PHE A 12 3.12 0.40 14.17
CA PHE A 12 2.37 -0.83 13.86
C PHE A 12 0.84 -0.66 13.91
N LEU A 13 0.33 0.07 14.91
CA LEU A 13 -1.12 0.28 15.04
C LEU A 13 -1.70 1.10 13.89
N GLU A 14 -1.00 2.16 13.49
CA GLU A 14 -1.42 3.01 12.37
C GLU A 14 -1.35 2.24 11.04
N SER A 15 -0.24 1.55 10.78
CA SER A 15 -0.09 0.71 9.58
C SER A 15 -1.16 -0.38 9.52
N ARG A 16 -1.51 -1.00 10.65
CA ARG A 16 -2.59 -1.98 10.72
C ARG A 16 -3.94 -1.37 10.35
N CYS A 17 -4.26 -0.17 10.85
CA CYS A 17 -5.49 0.52 10.49
C CYS A 17 -5.53 0.82 8.99
N GLN A 18 -4.44 1.33 8.41
CA GLN A 18 -4.34 1.62 6.98
C GLN A 18 -4.57 0.37 6.11
N LEU A 19 -3.99 -0.78 6.49
CA LEU A 19 -4.21 -2.05 5.80
C LEU A 19 -5.68 -2.49 5.85
N ILE A 20 -6.35 -2.31 7.00
CA ILE A 20 -7.78 -2.63 7.14
C ILE A 20 -8.64 -1.72 6.25
N GLU A 21 -8.32 -0.42 6.18
CA GLU A 21 -9.04 0.51 5.31
C GLU A 21 -8.88 0.17 3.82
N ILE A 22 -7.67 -0.22 3.39
CA ILE A 22 -7.43 -0.71 2.02
C ILE A 22 -8.27 -1.96 1.75
N ALA A 23 -8.28 -2.94 2.66
CA ALA A 23 -9.08 -4.15 2.50
C ALA A 23 -10.58 -3.83 2.41
N ALA A 24 -11.09 -2.96 3.30
CA ALA A 24 -12.49 -2.55 3.28
C ALA A 24 -12.86 -1.75 2.01
N MET A 25 -11.93 -1.01 1.43
CA MET A 25 -12.14 -0.34 0.13
C MET A 25 -12.25 -1.37 -1.00
N LEU A 26 -11.35 -2.37 -1.05
CA LEU A 26 -11.41 -3.47 -2.02
C LEU A 26 -12.73 -4.25 -1.91
N ASP A 27 -13.16 -4.58 -0.68
CA ASP A 27 -14.46 -5.22 -0.43
C ASP A 27 -15.64 -4.42 -0.99
N ARG A 28 -15.58 -3.08 -0.92
CA ARG A 28 -16.63 -2.20 -1.47
C ARG A 28 -16.56 -2.12 -2.98
N TYR A 29 -15.36 -2.14 -3.56
CA TYR A 29 -15.15 -2.20 -5.00
C TYR A 29 -15.76 -3.47 -5.59
N ASP A 30 -15.48 -4.64 -5.00
CA ASP A 30 -16.01 -5.93 -5.46
C ASP A 30 -17.54 -6.04 -5.37
N ARG A 31 -18.17 -5.25 -4.50
CA ARG A 31 -19.64 -5.16 -4.36
C ARG A 31 -20.27 -4.12 -5.29
N ALA A 32 -19.49 -3.25 -5.90
CA ALA A 32 -20.00 -2.21 -6.78
C ALA A 32 -20.31 -2.80 -8.18
N ASN A 33 -21.25 -2.18 -8.90
CA ASN A 33 -21.50 -2.50 -10.30
C ASN A 33 -20.71 -1.54 -11.18
N GLY A 34 -19.99 -2.06 -12.18
CA GLY A 34 -19.24 -1.26 -13.14
C GLY A 34 -18.10 -2.06 -13.78
N ASP A 35 -17.44 -1.43 -14.76
CA ASP A 35 -16.25 -2.00 -15.41
C ASP A 35 -14.97 -1.67 -14.61
N GLY A 36 -13.88 -2.36 -14.97
CA GLY A 36 -12.56 -2.21 -14.34
C GLY A 36 -12.00 -0.79 -14.41
N ASP A 37 -11.25 -0.37 -13.38
CA ASP A 37 -10.58 0.94 -13.31
C ASP A 37 -9.06 0.75 -13.15
N GLU A 38 -8.26 1.47 -13.93
CA GLU A 38 -6.79 1.37 -13.92
C GLU A 38 -6.16 1.69 -12.56
N ARG A 39 -6.83 2.51 -11.74
CA ARG A 39 -6.37 2.81 -10.37
C ARG A 39 -6.35 1.58 -9.49
N LEU A 40 -7.22 0.61 -9.73
CA LEU A 40 -7.19 -0.68 -9.00
C LEU A 40 -5.91 -1.44 -9.31
N THR A 41 -5.48 -1.44 -10.58
CA THR A 41 -4.20 -2.05 -10.99
C THR A 41 -3.01 -1.40 -10.30
N LEU A 42 -3.00 -0.06 -10.18
CA LEU A 42 -1.95 0.66 -9.44
C LEU A 42 -1.94 0.28 -7.96
N LEU A 43 -3.10 0.15 -7.32
CA LEU A 43 -3.18 -0.28 -5.92
C LEU A 43 -2.61 -1.70 -5.71
N TYR A 44 -2.93 -2.64 -6.60
CA TYR A 44 -2.35 -3.99 -6.51
C TYR A 44 -0.83 -4.00 -6.71
N LYS A 45 -0.29 -3.20 -7.64
CA LYS A 45 1.16 -3.01 -7.80
C LYS A 45 1.81 -2.43 -6.54
N ALA A 46 1.15 -1.47 -5.89
CA ALA A 46 1.65 -0.90 -4.63
C ALA A 46 1.70 -1.96 -3.52
N LEU A 47 0.68 -2.82 -3.41
CA LEU A 47 0.67 -3.93 -2.45
C LEU A 47 1.79 -4.94 -2.72
N GLU A 48 2.07 -5.23 -3.99
CA GLU A 48 3.18 -6.10 -4.39
C GLU A 48 4.53 -5.53 -3.90
N ILE A 49 4.82 -4.26 -4.19
CA ILE A 49 6.02 -3.54 -3.71
C ILE A 49 6.12 -3.59 -2.18
N LEU A 50 5.01 -3.36 -1.48
CA LEU A 50 5.00 -3.37 -0.01
C LEU A 50 5.21 -4.78 0.58
N SER A 51 4.80 -5.83 -0.13
CA SER A 51 4.93 -7.22 0.31
C SER A 51 6.34 -7.79 0.12
N GLU A 52 7.15 -7.19 -0.75
CA GLU A 52 8.49 -7.66 -1.06
C GLU A 52 9.43 -7.51 0.15
N ARG A 53 9.92 -8.64 0.67
CA ARG A 53 10.84 -8.65 1.81
C ARG A 53 12.26 -8.39 1.34
N GLY A 54 12.99 -7.54 2.06
CA GLY A 54 14.40 -7.28 1.76
C GLY A 54 14.64 -6.31 0.59
N ALA A 55 13.60 -5.71 0.00
CA ALA A 55 13.65 -4.76 -1.12
C ALA A 55 14.32 -3.39 -0.81
N GLY A 56 15.17 -3.30 0.22
CA GLY A 56 15.79 -2.04 0.66
C GLY A 56 14.86 -1.17 1.53
N ASP A 57 15.24 0.09 1.73
CA ASP A 57 14.59 1.09 2.60
C ASP A 57 13.84 2.19 1.83
N ASN A 58 13.60 1.99 0.52
CA ASN A 58 13.03 3.00 -0.39
C ASN A 58 11.59 2.72 -0.85
N ARG A 59 10.82 1.87 -0.15
CA ARG A 59 9.42 1.54 -0.55
C ARG A 59 8.53 2.77 -0.72
N ALA A 60 8.70 3.78 0.12
CA ALA A 60 7.94 5.02 0.02
C ALA A 60 8.22 5.76 -1.30
N GLU A 61 9.49 5.83 -1.72
CA GLU A 61 9.89 6.41 -3.01
C GLU A 61 9.32 5.60 -4.19
N GLN A 62 9.36 4.27 -4.11
CA GLN A 62 8.80 3.40 -5.15
C GLN A 62 7.28 3.62 -5.30
N LEU A 63 6.55 3.74 -4.19
CA LEU A 63 5.12 4.06 -4.21
C LEU A 63 4.87 5.46 -4.80
N LEU A 64 5.65 6.47 -4.42
CA LEU A 64 5.52 7.82 -4.99
C LEU A 64 5.71 7.82 -6.51
N ASN A 65 6.72 7.11 -7.01
CA ASN A 65 6.97 6.97 -8.44
C ASN A 65 5.85 6.20 -9.15
N LEU A 66 5.29 5.16 -8.50
CA LEU A 66 4.16 4.38 -9.05
C LEU A 66 2.88 5.22 -9.21
N PHE A 67 2.64 6.17 -8.31
CA PHE A 67 1.46 7.04 -8.33
C PHE A 67 1.67 8.39 -9.01
N THR A 68 2.87 8.64 -9.53
CA THR A 68 3.12 9.80 -10.38
C THR A 68 2.60 9.48 -11.78
N ASP A 69 1.77 10.36 -12.35
CA ASP A 69 1.24 10.21 -13.71
C ASP A 69 2.37 9.93 -14.71
N PRO A 70 2.26 8.91 -15.57
CA PRO A 70 2.97 8.96 -16.84
C PRO A 70 2.30 10.05 -17.67
N GLU A 71 3.05 11.09 -18.06
CA GLU A 71 2.57 12.06 -19.06
C GLU A 71 1.99 11.38 -20.32
#